data_AF-A0A3R9ZW33-F1
#
_entry.id   AF-A0A3R9ZW33-F1
#
_cell.length_a   1.000
_cell.length_b   1.000
_cell.length_c   1.000
_cell.angle_alpha   90.00
_cell.angle_beta   90.00
_cell.angle_gamma   90.00
#
_symmetry.space_group_name_H-M   'P 1'
#
loop_
_entity.id
_entity.type
_entity.pdbx_description
1 polymer ?
#
loop_
_entity_poly.entity_id
_entity_poly.type
_entity_poly.pdbx_seq_one_letter_code
_entity_poly.pdbx_strand_id
1 'polypeptide(L)'
;MPLCLSFLQRRDEEEVLRNHAYYCRLYGYPHQWVESDRVLHPALRDSVKYSEILRHLRKLAEGDWLLFLDGNSVVFHPIAVDVLMRERDLLAAEGPPVGSRTGLAMTNMMVVRNTAANRAMLHALIVDSGYVIARAAKHIDEAARLRPAGLLGCNAMEAGVYVNVSWRIAQWYQAPIFVVNLGPLPVEANGELSDDMLHDLNLQRMLVDQVNEALMQGRPVLQQPAYPEPSKAAMDSYNPEAPIAFLTLYTPHIQTYARVSEHNVRRYCERHGYAYHVYRDIPESIGPNINGSWIRSWLINQHLAHHAWVIWVDADAIFYNQARRIEPLLEGRDLLLAKDIGGWQFNSGVMGFRNTPANARLLDRIWERIGGVADKSGVYSSQGDQYYTNEVLTEEGLVAEPHILDNLSINTPPHLAGNETLLVHFINLGEPYRSAYMAAMDVRSQRIR
;
A
#
# COMPACT_ATOMS: atom_id res chain seq x y z
N MET A 1 37.07 -2.90 -13.88
CA MET A 1 36.05 -3.95 -13.79
C MET A 1 34.72 -3.28 -13.47
N PRO A 2 33.64 -3.64 -14.16
CA PRO A 2 32.31 -3.12 -13.85
C PRO A 2 31.89 -3.29 -12.38
N LEU A 3 30.99 -2.44 -11.91
CA LEU A 3 30.59 -2.39 -10.50
C LEU A 3 29.07 -2.29 -10.36
N CYS A 4 28.50 -3.07 -9.44
CA CYS A 4 27.16 -2.82 -8.93
C CYS A 4 27.25 -2.06 -7.59
N LEU A 5 26.59 -0.91 -7.51
CA LEU A 5 26.54 -0.04 -6.35
C LEU A 5 25.10 0.06 -5.84
N SER A 6 24.88 -0.39 -4.60
CA SER A 6 23.60 -0.20 -3.91
C SER A 6 23.61 1.05 -3.03
N PHE A 7 22.51 1.79 -3.04
CA PHE A 7 22.34 3.01 -2.23
C PHE A 7 21.12 2.89 -1.33
N LEU A 8 21.35 2.63 -0.05
CA LEU A 8 20.31 2.33 0.92
C LEU A 8 19.92 3.58 1.70
N GLN A 9 18.67 3.98 1.55
CA GLN A 9 18.12 5.20 2.14
C GLN A 9 17.56 4.97 3.54
N ARG A 10 17.34 3.71 3.93
CA ARG A 10 16.81 3.34 5.25
C ARG A 10 17.54 2.14 5.82
N ARG A 11 17.51 2.01 7.15
CA ARG A 11 18.19 0.92 7.89
C ARG A 11 17.53 -0.45 7.70
N ASP A 12 16.26 -0.47 7.32
CA ASP A 12 15.43 -1.68 7.21
C ASP A 12 15.39 -2.25 5.78
N GLU A 13 16.35 -1.88 4.92
CA GLU A 13 16.44 -2.31 3.52
C GLU A 13 17.30 -3.58 3.33
N GLU A 14 17.46 -4.40 4.37
CA GLU A 14 18.26 -5.64 4.33
C GLU A 14 17.79 -6.60 3.23
N GLU A 15 16.48 -6.74 3.07
CA GLU A 15 15.88 -7.62 2.06
C GLU A 15 16.10 -7.11 0.62
N VAL A 16 16.18 -5.79 0.42
CA VAL A 16 16.56 -5.18 -0.85
C VAL A 16 18.05 -5.40 -1.12
N LEU A 17 18.90 -5.22 -0.11
CA LEU A 17 20.33 -5.52 -0.25
C LEU A 17 20.57 -7.00 -0.57
N ARG A 18 19.80 -7.92 0.05
CA ARG A 18 19.84 -9.36 -0.25
C ARG A 18 19.47 -9.63 -1.71
N ASN A 19 18.44 -8.95 -2.23
CA ASN A 19 18.06 -9.01 -3.65
C ASN A 19 19.24 -8.61 -4.56
N HIS A 20 19.83 -7.44 -4.33
CA HIS A 20 20.95 -6.94 -5.12
C HIS A 20 22.18 -7.85 -5.06
N ALA A 21 22.52 -8.33 -3.86
CA ALA A 21 23.64 -9.24 -3.66
C ALA A 21 23.43 -10.58 -4.38
N TYR A 22 22.20 -11.10 -4.43
CA TYR A 22 21.88 -12.30 -5.20
C TYR A 22 22.10 -12.09 -6.70
N TYR A 23 21.59 -10.98 -7.25
CA TYR A 23 21.82 -10.62 -8.65
C TYR A 23 23.32 -10.49 -8.98
N CYS A 24 24.08 -9.82 -8.13
CA CYS A 24 25.52 -9.66 -8.34
C CYS A 24 26.26 -11.01 -8.34
N ARG A 25 25.91 -11.91 -7.42
CA ARG A 25 26.49 -13.27 -7.38
C ARG A 25 26.16 -14.08 -8.64
N LEU A 26 24.94 -13.94 -9.17
CA LEU A 26 24.51 -14.67 -10.37
C LEU A 26 25.38 -14.37 -11.60
N TYR A 27 25.86 -13.14 -11.73
CA TYR A 27 26.71 -12.70 -12.86
C TYR A 27 28.17 -12.44 -12.50
N GLY A 28 28.58 -12.70 -11.25
CA GLY A 28 29.95 -12.46 -10.79
C GLY A 28 30.34 -10.99 -10.70
N TYR A 29 29.37 -10.09 -10.53
CA TYR A 29 29.63 -8.65 -10.42
C TYR A 29 30.15 -8.27 -9.02
N PRO A 30 31.20 -7.44 -8.92
CA PRO A 30 31.55 -6.79 -7.67
C PRO A 30 30.37 -5.98 -7.14
N HIS A 31 30.07 -6.15 -5.85
CA HIS A 31 28.97 -5.46 -5.19
C HIS A 31 29.50 -4.61 -4.04
N GLN A 32 29.13 -3.33 -4.05
CA GLN A 32 29.36 -2.40 -2.96
C GLN A 32 28.05 -1.73 -2.59
N TRP A 33 27.92 -1.28 -1.34
CA TRP A 33 26.76 -0.51 -0.90
C TRP A 33 27.17 0.70 -0.07
N VAL A 34 26.30 1.71 -0.07
CA VAL A 34 26.42 2.94 0.70
C VAL A 34 25.11 3.15 1.45
N GLU A 35 25.22 3.52 2.72
CA GLU A 35 24.09 3.90 3.57
C GLU A 35 23.93 5.43 3.59
N SER A 36 22.70 5.91 3.45
CA SER A 36 22.34 7.33 3.46
C SER A 36 21.17 7.66 4.38
N ASP A 37 20.83 6.77 5.31
CA ASP A 37 19.76 6.91 6.30
C ASP A 37 19.83 8.20 7.13
N ARG A 38 21.04 8.73 7.32
CA ARG A 38 21.29 10.02 8.00
C ARG A 38 20.94 11.27 7.17
N VAL A 39 20.63 11.14 5.89
CA VAL A 39 20.35 12.27 4.99
C VAL A 39 18.85 12.40 4.76
N LEU A 40 18.22 13.37 5.44
CA LEU A 40 16.77 13.58 5.37
C LEU A 40 16.33 14.38 4.13
N HIS A 41 17.06 15.44 3.76
CA HIS A 41 16.65 16.35 2.69
C HIS A 41 16.76 15.67 1.31
N PRO A 42 15.68 15.59 0.49
CA PRO A 42 15.69 14.88 -0.79
C PRO A 42 16.81 15.32 -1.74
N ALA A 43 16.92 16.61 -2.04
CA ALA A 43 17.99 17.10 -2.93
C ALA A 43 19.42 16.90 -2.38
N LEU A 44 19.61 16.85 -1.04
CA LEU A 44 20.91 16.51 -0.47
C LEU A 44 21.20 15.02 -0.64
N ARG A 45 20.17 14.17 -0.54
CA ARG A 45 20.26 12.75 -0.82
C ARG A 45 20.60 12.50 -2.29
N ASP A 46 19.98 13.23 -3.22
CA ASP A 46 20.32 13.18 -4.65
C ASP A 46 21.76 13.64 -4.91
N SER A 47 22.19 14.73 -4.26
CA SER A 47 23.59 15.18 -4.32
C SER A 47 24.57 14.10 -3.87
N VAL A 48 24.27 13.41 -2.75
CA VAL A 48 25.10 12.28 -2.25
C VAL A 48 25.05 11.12 -3.24
N LYS A 49 23.87 10.72 -3.72
CA LYS A 49 23.68 9.67 -4.72
C LYS A 49 24.53 9.90 -5.96
N TYR A 50 24.43 11.07 -6.59
CA TYR A 50 25.20 11.39 -7.80
C TYR A 50 26.69 11.53 -7.53
N SER A 51 27.07 12.06 -6.35
CA SER A 51 28.47 12.10 -5.91
C SER A 51 29.05 10.70 -5.74
N GLU A 52 28.29 9.76 -5.17
CA GLU A 52 28.71 8.37 -4.99
C GLU A 52 28.85 7.63 -6.31
N ILE A 53 27.90 7.79 -7.23
CA ILE A 53 28.02 7.25 -8.59
C ILE A 53 29.29 7.79 -9.27
N LEU A 54 29.47 9.11 -9.29
CA LEU A 54 30.63 9.75 -9.94
C LEU A 54 31.96 9.36 -9.29
N ARG A 55 32.00 9.26 -7.95
CA ARG A 55 33.19 8.85 -7.18
C ARG A 55 33.65 7.45 -7.55
N HIS A 56 32.72 6.51 -7.70
CA HIS A 56 33.06 5.14 -8.09
C HIS A 56 33.36 5.03 -9.59
N LEU A 57 32.59 5.72 -10.44
CA LEU A 57 32.80 5.73 -11.88
C LEU A 57 34.22 6.17 -12.25
N ARG A 58 34.76 7.18 -11.57
CA ARG A 58 36.15 7.68 -11.73
C ARG A 58 37.24 6.67 -11.37
N LYS A 59 36.92 5.61 -10.61
CA LYS A 59 37.85 4.53 -10.27
C LYS A 59 37.81 3.36 -11.26
N LEU A 60 36.79 3.30 -12.11
CA LEU A 60 36.67 2.27 -13.13
C LEU A 60 37.57 2.62 -14.34
N ALA A 61 37.88 1.62 -15.17
CA ALA A 61 38.57 1.90 -16.43
C ALA A 61 37.63 2.68 -17.37
N GLU A 62 38.16 3.43 -18.33
CA GLU A 62 37.34 4.06 -19.36
C GLU A 62 36.56 2.96 -20.12
N GLY A 63 35.27 3.17 -20.34
CA GLY A 63 34.40 2.20 -21.00
C GLY A 63 33.79 1.12 -20.09
N ASP A 64 34.28 0.92 -18.87
CA ASP A 64 33.60 0.08 -17.87
C ASP A 64 32.26 0.71 -17.44
N TRP A 65 31.30 -0.09 -16.98
CA TRP A 65 30.00 0.41 -16.52
C TRP A 65 29.83 0.29 -15.00
N LEU A 66 28.98 1.16 -14.45
CA LEU A 66 28.45 1.10 -13.10
C LEU A 66 26.94 0.89 -13.15
N LEU A 67 26.43 -0.17 -12.52
CA LEU A 67 25.01 -0.35 -12.23
C LEU A 67 24.71 0.26 -10.86
N PHE A 68 23.80 1.22 -10.82
CA PHE A 68 23.28 1.84 -9.61
C PHE A 68 21.89 1.28 -9.31
N LEU A 69 21.65 0.91 -8.05
CA LEU A 69 20.36 0.46 -7.53
C LEU A 69 20.12 1.09 -6.15
N ASP A 70 19.01 1.78 -5.94
CA ASP A 70 18.65 2.28 -4.61
C ASP A 70 17.70 1.33 -3.85
N GLY A 71 17.32 1.72 -2.62
CA GLY A 71 16.38 0.98 -1.77
C GLY A 71 14.95 0.78 -2.33
N ASN A 72 14.61 1.43 -3.44
CA ASN A 72 13.33 1.24 -4.14
C ASN A 72 13.45 0.32 -5.35
N SER A 73 14.66 -0.11 -5.68
CA SER A 73 14.93 -0.97 -6.83
C SER A 73 14.94 -2.42 -6.40
N VAL A 74 14.18 -3.27 -7.09
CA VAL A 74 14.23 -4.72 -6.87
C VAL A 74 14.43 -5.42 -8.20
N VAL A 75 15.50 -6.21 -8.31
CA VAL A 75 15.74 -7.07 -9.47
C VAL A 75 14.73 -8.21 -9.45
N PHE A 76 13.98 -8.37 -10.55
CA PHE A 76 12.94 -9.37 -10.68
C PHE A 76 13.31 -10.46 -11.70
N HIS A 77 13.53 -10.10 -12.96
CA HIS A 77 14.05 -11.02 -13.99
C HIS A 77 15.49 -10.67 -14.32
N PRO A 78 16.48 -11.37 -13.73
CA PRO A 78 17.88 -11.01 -13.87
C PRO A 78 18.33 -11.15 -15.34
N ILE A 79 19.04 -10.14 -15.81
CA ILE A 79 19.75 -10.14 -17.10
C ILE A 79 21.14 -9.54 -16.90
N ALA A 80 22.14 -10.02 -17.64
CA ALA A 80 23.49 -9.48 -17.59
C ALA A 80 23.50 -8.02 -18.09
N VAL A 81 24.14 -7.12 -17.35
CA VAL A 81 24.23 -5.70 -17.72
C VAL A 81 24.94 -5.52 -19.07
N ASP A 82 25.94 -6.35 -19.37
CA ASP A 82 26.66 -6.30 -20.65
C ASP A 82 25.75 -6.50 -21.87
N VAL A 83 24.66 -7.27 -21.70
CA VAL A 83 23.64 -7.43 -22.75
C VAL A 83 22.82 -6.15 -22.91
N LEU A 84 22.39 -5.55 -21.79
CA LEU A 84 21.60 -4.32 -21.79
C LEU A 84 22.40 -3.07 -22.25
N MET A 85 23.71 -3.09 -22.07
CA MET A 85 24.60 -1.96 -22.38
C MET A 85 25.28 -2.05 -23.75
N ARG A 86 24.92 -3.04 -24.57
CA ARG A 86 25.48 -3.17 -25.92
C ARG A 86 25.21 -1.91 -26.73
N GLU A 87 26.27 -1.27 -27.24
CA GLU A 87 26.21 -0.05 -28.07
C GLU A 87 25.61 1.18 -27.37
N ARG A 88 25.60 1.21 -26.03
CA ARG A 88 25.10 2.35 -25.24
C ARG A 88 26.05 2.72 -24.10
N ASP A 89 25.92 3.98 -23.70
CA ASP A 89 26.66 4.55 -22.56
C ASP A 89 25.76 4.83 -21.35
N LEU A 90 24.44 4.83 -21.53
CA LEU A 90 23.45 4.99 -20.46
C LEU A 90 22.31 3.98 -20.64
N LEU A 91 21.85 3.44 -19.52
CA LEU A 91 20.58 2.76 -19.39
C LEU A 91 19.80 3.39 -18.23
N ALA A 92 18.75 4.10 -18.55
CA ALA A 92 17.77 4.65 -17.62
C ALA A 92 16.44 4.78 -18.38
N ALA A 93 15.31 4.76 -17.68
CA ALA A 93 13.98 4.86 -18.29
C ALA A 93 13.14 5.95 -17.61
N GLU A 94 12.20 6.52 -18.35
CA GLU A 94 11.11 7.32 -17.80
C GLU A 94 10.05 6.42 -17.15
N GLY A 95 9.36 6.95 -16.13
CA GLY A 95 8.20 6.31 -15.52
C GLY A 95 6.91 6.60 -16.27
N PRO A 96 5.76 6.12 -15.76
CA PRO A 96 4.47 6.48 -16.32
C PRO A 96 4.26 8.01 -16.27
N PRO A 97 3.53 8.59 -17.24
CA PRO A 97 3.13 10.00 -17.19
C PRO A 97 2.38 10.33 -15.90
N VAL A 98 2.55 11.56 -15.41
CA VAL A 98 1.90 12.03 -14.18
C VAL A 98 1.08 13.26 -14.50
N GLY A 99 -0.24 13.13 -14.42
CA GLY A 99 -1.17 14.18 -14.82
C GLY A 99 -0.94 14.62 -16.26
N SER A 100 -0.59 15.89 -16.43
CA SER A 100 -0.30 16.50 -17.73
C SER A 100 1.16 16.36 -18.19
N ARG A 101 2.04 15.81 -17.35
CA ARG A 101 3.49 15.79 -17.57
C ARG A 101 3.94 14.44 -18.14
N THR A 102 5.00 14.50 -18.95
CA THR A 102 5.72 13.28 -19.36
C THR A 102 6.31 12.58 -18.13
N GLY A 103 6.63 11.30 -18.28
CA GLY A 103 7.20 10.50 -17.20
C GLY A 103 8.47 11.11 -16.63
N LEU A 104 8.60 11.09 -15.30
CA LEU A 104 9.85 11.46 -14.63
C LEU A 104 10.90 10.38 -14.88
N ALA A 105 12.18 10.74 -14.86
CA ALA A 105 13.26 9.75 -14.92
C ALA A 105 13.19 8.83 -13.69
N MET A 106 13.16 7.51 -13.92
CA MET A 106 13.20 6.51 -12.87
C MET A 106 14.65 6.26 -12.46
N THR A 107 15.25 7.22 -11.74
CA THR A 107 16.65 7.17 -11.34
C THR A 107 16.91 6.29 -10.11
N ASN A 108 15.92 5.52 -9.67
CA ASN A 108 16.09 4.45 -8.68
C ASN A 108 17.09 3.40 -9.19
N MET A 109 17.07 3.14 -10.50
CA MET A 109 18.05 2.30 -11.19
C MET A 109 18.62 3.02 -12.41
N MET A 110 19.94 2.96 -12.58
CA MET A 110 20.63 3.40 -13.78
C MET A 110 21.85 2.53 -14.05
N VAL A 111 22.21 2.34 -15.31
CA VAL A 111 23.55 1.87 -15.69
C VAL A 111 24.28 2.97 -16.43
N VAL A 112 25.48 3.32 -15.97
CA VAL A 112 26.27 4.42 -16.51
C VAL A 112 27.64 3.91 -16.93
N ARG A 113 28.00 4.06 -18.21
CA ARG A 113 29.35 3.79 -18.69
C ARG A 113 30.31 4.90 -18.28
N ASN A 114 31.53 4.54 -17.91
CA ASN A 114 32.58 5.48 -17.57
C ASN A 114 33.11 6.15 -18.84
N THR A 115 32.50 7.29 -19.19
CA THR A 115 32.92 8.16 -20.28
C THR A 115 33.04 9.59 -19.78
N ALA A 116 33.80 10.43 -20.47
CA ALA A 116 33.90 11.85 -20.14
C ALA A 116 32.52 12.55 -20.12
N ALA A 117 31.65 12.21 -21.08
CA ALA A 117 30.30 12.76 -21.19
C ALA A 117 29.43 12.40 -19.98
N ASN A 118 29.41 11.12 -19.59
CA ASN A 118 28.62 10.66 -18.44
C ASN A 118 29.14 11.23 -17.12
N ARG A 119 30.46 11.37 -16.96
CA ARG A 119 31.04 12.05 -15.79
C ARG A 119 30.62 13.52 -15.70
N ALA A 120 30.56 14.22 -16.82
CA ALA A 120 30.09 15.61 -16.87
C ALA A 120 28.59 15.72 -16.58
N MET A 121 27.77 14.81 -17.12
CA MET A 121 26.33 14.73 -16.85
C MET A 121 26.05 14.51 -15.35
N LEU A 122 26.71 13.55 -14.71
CA LEU A 122 26.57 13.31 -13.26
C LEU A 122 27.01 14.53 -12.43
N HIS A 123 28.08 15.21 -12.84
CA HIS A 123 28.50 16.45 -12.19
C HIS A 123 27.44 17.56 -12.31
N ALA A 124 26.78 17.69 -13.47
CA ALA A 124 25.69 18.63 -13.64
C ALA A 124 24.50 18.33 -12.72
N LEU A 125 24.14 17.04 -12.53
CA LEU A 125 23.11 16.63 -11.57
C LEU A 125 23.46 17.00 -10.11
N ILE A 126 24.74 16.90 -9.73
CA ILE A 126 25.22 17.36 -8.42
C ILE A 126 25.05 18.88 -8.28
N VAL A 127 25.38 19.65 -9.33
CA VAL A 127 25.19 21.11 -9.36
C VAL A 127 23.71 21.48 -9.26
N ASP A 128 22.84 20.80 -10.00
CA ASP A 128 21.38 21.01 -9.96
C ASP A 128 20.82 20.73 -8.55
N SER A 129 21.31 19.68 -7.90
CA SER A 129 20.98 19.39 -6.50
C SER A 129 21.35 20.56 -5.58
N GLY A 130 22.50 21.19 -5.81
CA GLY A 130 22.94 22.40 -5.11
C GLY A 130 21.99 23.59 -5.29
N TYR A 131 21.47 23.80 -6.49
CA TYR A 131 20.48 24.87 -6.74
C TYR A 131 19.16 24.62 -6.00
N VAL A 132 18.71 23.36 -5.88
CA VAL A 132 17.51 23.03 -5.09
C VAL A 132 17.74 23.25 -3.60
N ILE A 133 18.90 22.82 -3.07
CA ILE A 133 19.29 23.06 -1.67
C ILE A 133 19.36 24.57 -1.36
N ALA A 134 19.91 25.36 -2.29
CA ALA A 134 19.96 26.81 -2.19
C ALA A 134 18.60 27.51 -2.45
N ARG A 135 17.53 26.74 -2.73
CA ARG A 135 16.19 27.23 -3.09
C ARG A 135 16.14 28.12 -4.34
N ALA A 136 17.17 28.02 -5.19
CA ALA A 136 17.22 28.67 -6.50
C ALA A 136 16.44 27.89 -7.58
N ALA A 137 16.16 26.61 -7.32
CA ALA A 137 15.26 25.77 -8.10
C ALA A 137 14.31 25.00 -7.15
N LYS A 138 13.12 24.62 -7.64
CA LYS A 138 12.16 23.82 -6.86
C LYS A 138 12.51 22.33 -6.82
N HIS A 139 13.01 21.79 -7.94
CA HIS A 139 13.36 20.38 -8.10
C HIS A 139 14.49 20.21 -9.12
N ILE A 140 15.10 19.03 -9.14
CA ILE A 140 16.04 18.62 -10.18
C ILE A 140 15.21 18.15 -11.39
N ASP A 141 15.59 18.53 -12.61
CA ASP A 141 15.02 17.94 -13.83
C ASP A 141 15.98 16.85 -14.35
N GLU A 142 15.92 15.69 -13.70
CA GLU A 142 16.78 14.55 -14.03
C GLU A 142 16.57 14.09 -15.48
N ALA A 143 15.33 14.12 -15.97
CA ALA A 143 15.01 13.70 -17.32
C ALA A 143 15.65 14.63 -18.37
N ALA A 144 15.64 15.96 -18.15
CA ALA A 144 16.32 16.89 -19.04
C ALA A 144 17.84 16.63 -19.13
N ARG A 145 18.48 16.17 -18.06
CA ARG A 145 19.90 15.80 -18.07
C ARG A 145 20.19 14.46 -18.74
N LEU A 146 19.30 13.49 -18.56
CA LEU A 146 19.49 12.12 -19.05
C LEU A 146 19.08 11.94 -20.52
N ARG A 147 18.11 12.71 -21.03
CA ARG A 147 17.64 12.59 -22.44
C ARG A 147 18.76 12.72 -23.47
N PRO A 148 19.67 13.72 -23.41
CA PRO A 148 20.79 13.80 -24.35
C PRO A 148 21.75 12.60 -24.28
N ALA A 149 21.79 11.90 -23.15
CA ALA A 149 22.60 10.70 -22.95
C ALA A 149 21.87 9.40 -23.32
N GLY A 150 20.62 9.47 -23.82
CA GLY A 150 19.87 8.31 -24.29
C GLY A 150 18.89 7.72 -23.27
N LEU A 151 18.27 8.56 -22.42
CA LEU A 151 17.14 8.17 -21.58
C LEU A 151 16.05 7.49 -22.42
N LEU A 152 15.63 6.31 -21.99
CA LEU A 152 14.58 5.55 -22.63
C LEU A 152 13.20 6.03 -22.20
N GLY A 153 12.20 5.85 -23.07
CA GLY A 153 10.80 6.15 -22.72
C GLY A 153 10.22 5.16 -21.70
N CYS A 154 9.01 5.48 -21.22
CA CYS A 154 8.25 4.60 -20.32
C CYS A 154 8.06 3.20 -20.93
N ASN A 155 8.25 2.16 -20.10
CA ASN A 155 8.14 0.76 -20.48
C ASN A 155 9.07 0.35 -21.64
N ALA A 156 10.23 0.99 -21.76
CA ALA A 156 11.22 0.57 -22.73
C ALA A 156 11.68 -0.87 -22.48
N MET A 157 11.82 -1.61 -23.57
CA MET A 157 12.32 -2.97 -23.59
C MET A 157 13.69 -3.02 -24.23
N GLU A 158 14.61 -3.74 -23.59
CA GLU A 158 15.95 -4.01 -24.10
C GLU A 158 16.22 -5.51 -23.97
N ALA A 159 16.73 -6.13 -25.02
CA ALA A 159 16.99 -7.58 -25.05
C ALA A 159 15.79 -8.46 -24.61
N GLY A 160 14.57 -8.02 -24.91
CA GLY A 160 13.34 -8.77 -24.59
C GLY A 160 12.84 -8.62 -23.15
N VAL A 161 13.46 -7.75 -22.33
CA VAL A 161 12.99 -7.45 -20.97
C VAL A 161 12.65 -5.97 -20.82
N TYR A 162 11.66 -5.65 -20.00
CA TYR A 162 11.42 -4.27 -19.59
C TYR A 162 12.52 -3.82 -18.63
N VAL A 163 13.08 -2.63 -18.87
CA VAL A 163 14.28 -2.15 -18.16
C VAL A 163 13.99 -1.80 -16.71
N ASN A 164 13.06 -0.88 -16.47
CA ASN A 164 12.64 -0.41 -15.16
C ASN A 164 11.14 -0.10 -15.19
N VAL A 165 10.35 -0.75 -14.34
CA VAL A 165 8.89 -0.63 -14.35
C VAL A 165 8.37 -0.29 -12.96
N SER A 166 7.43 0.65 -12.89
CA SER A 166 6.73 0.95 -11.64
C SER A 166 5.79 -0.18 -11.25
N TRP A 167 5.74 -0.50 -9.96
CA TRP A 167 4.76 -1.43 -9.38
C TRP A 167 3.30 -1.01 -9.61
N ARG A 168 3.02 0.24 -9.96
CA ARG A 168 1.63 0.68 -10.25
C ARG A 168 1.10 0.22 -11.61
N ILE A 169 1.94 -0.34 -12.49
CA ILE A 169 1.45 -0.99 -13.70
C ILE A 169 0.72 -2.27 -13.28
N ALA A 170 -0.61 -2.25 -13.39
CA ALA A 170 -1.45 -3.40 -13.12
C ALA A 170 -0.96 -4.56 -14.01
N GLN A 171 -0.43 -5.62 -13.40
CA GLN A 171 0.19 -6.81 -14.04
C GLN A 171 1.70 -6.77 -14.30
N TRP A 172 2.48 -5.85 -13.72
CA TRP A 172 3.96 -5.91 -13.84
C TRP A 172 4.54 -7.29 -13.48
N TYR A 173 3.94 -7.98 -12.50
CA TYR A 173 4.37 -9.30 -12.02
C TYR A 173 4.19 -10.43 -13.06
N GLN A 174 3.55 -10.19 -14.19
CA GLN A 174 3.37 -11.15 -15.29
C GLN A 174 4.35 -10.92 -16.45
N ALA A 175 5.16 -9.86 -16.40
CA ALA A 175 6.04 -9.44 -17.48
C ALA A 175 7.52 -9.72 -17.14
N PRO A 176 8.37 -9.97 -18.17
CA PRO A 176 9.80 -10.11 -17.99
C PRO A 176 10.44 -8.73 -17.72
N ILE A 177 10.45 -8.31 -16.47
CA ILE A 177 10.97 -7.01 -16.02
C ILE A 177 12.32 -7.21 -15.33
N PHE A 178 13.35 -6.48 -15.75
CA PHE A 178 14.65 -6.50 -15.09
C PHE A 178 14.57 -5.91 -13.68
N VAL A 179 14.22 -4.63 -13.55
CA VAL A 179 14.06 -3.96 -12.25
C VAL A 179 12.64 -3.43 -12.08
N VAL A 180 12.07 -3.68 -10.91
CA VAL A 180 10.79 -3.08 -10.49
C VAL A 180 11.10 -1.96 -9.51
N ASN A 181 10.59 -0.76 -9.79
CA ASN A 181 10.62 0.35 -8.87
C ASN A 181 9.42 0.24 -7.91
N LEU A 182 9.70 -0.01 -6.64
CA LEU A 182 8.72 -0.10 -5.55
C LEU A 182 8.62 1.19 -4.72
N GLY A 183 9.22 2.29 -5.18
CA GLY A 183 9.20 3.58 -4.51
C GLY A 183 7.86 4.33 -4.61
N PRO A 184 7.75 5.47 -3.92
CA PRO A 184 6.61 6.36 -4.04
C PRO A 184 6.47 6.86 -5.48
N LEU A 185 5.24 7.13 -5.89
CA LEU A 185 5.00 7.83 -7.16
C LEU A 185 4.93 9.34 -6.93
N PRO A 186 5.40 10.13 -7.89
CA PRO A 186 5.04 11.53 -7.95
C PRO A 186 3.54 11.66 -8.26
N VAL A 187 2.90 12.63 -7.62
CA VAL A 187 1.52 13.04 -7.90
C VAL A 187 1.53 14.48 -8.38
N GLU A 188 0.61 14.82 -9.29
CA GLU A 188 0.38 16.21 -9.68
C GLU A 188 -0.82 16.75 -8.89
N ALA A 189 -0.56 17.71 -8.00
CA ALA A 189 -1.57 18.41 -7.22
C ALA A 189 -1.44 19.91 -7.48
N ASN A 190 -2.54 20.56 -7.87
CA ASN A 190 -2.57 22.00 -8.21
C ASN A 190 -1.53 22.42 -9.27
N GLY A 191 -1.20 21.52 -10.21
CA GLY A 191 -0.20 21.75 -11.27
C GLY A 191 1.26 21.65 -10.81
N GLU A 192 1.51 21.24 -9.57
CA GLU A 192 2.84 20.99 -9.03
C GLU A 192 3.05 19.48 -8.78
N LEU A 193 4.28 19.02 -9.03
CA LEU A 193 4.69 17.67 -8.66
C LEU A 193 4.99 17.64 -7.16
N SER A 194 4.40 16.68 -6.46
CA SER A 194 4.74 16.34 -5.08
C SER A 194 4.92 14.83 -4.94
N ASP A 195 5.65 14.40 -3.92
CA ASP A 195 5.72 12.99 -3.57
C ASP A 195 4.36 12.50 -3.03
N ASP A 196 3.96 11.27 -3.36
CA ASP A 196 2.84 10.62 -2.70
C ASP A 196 3.19 10.35 -1.24
N MET A 197 2.69 11.22 -0.36
CA MET A 197 2.93 11.18 1.08
C MET A 197 2.33 9.95 1.77
N LEU A 198 1.52 9.14 1.08
CA LEU A 198 0.85 7.95 1.61
C LEU A 198 1.46 6.63 1.12
N HIS A 199 2.74 6.64 0.72
CA HIS A 199 3.43 5.42 0.30
C HIS A 199 3.55 4.39 1.44
N ASP A 200 3.05 3.18 1.20
CA ASP A 200 3.00 2.12 2.20
C ASP A 200 4.31 1.30 2.21
N LEU A 201 5.15 1.56 3.20
CA LEU A 201 6.41 0.84 3.40
C LEU A 201 6.21 -0.63 3.78
N ASN A 202 5.11 -0.98 4.45
CA ASN A 202 4.81 -2.36 4.80
C ASN A 202 4.41 -3.17 3.54
N LEU A 203 3.68 -2.55 2.61
CA LEU A 203 3.39 -3.13 1.29
C LEU A 203 4.68 -3.27 0.47
N GLN A 204 5.52 -2.24 0.42
CA GLN A 204 6.81 -2.29 -0.26
C GLN A 204 7.66 -3.46 0.25
N ARG A 205 7.80 -3.61 1.58
CA ARG A 205 8.53 -4.74 2.19
C ARG A 205 7.94 -6.09 1.78
N MET A 206 6.61 -6.25 1.81
CA MET A 206 5.96 -7.47 1.35
C MET A 206 6.26 -7.78 -0.12
N LEU A 207 6.26 -6.77 -0.99
CA LEU A 207 6.60 -6.95 -2.40
C LEU A 207 8.07 -7.35 -2.59
N VAL A 208 9.01 -6.76 -1.83
CA VAL A 208 10.42 -7.17 -1.83
C VAL A 208 10.55 -8.65 -1.44
N ASP A 209 9.89 -9.07 -0.35
CA ASP A 209 9.89 -10.46 0.11
C ASP A 209 9.39 -11.41 -0.99
N GLN A 210 8.28 -11.08 -1.65
CA GLN A 210 7.71 -11.90 -2.71
C GLN A 210 8.61 -11.96 -3.96
N VAL A 211 9.21 -10.84 -4.37
CA VAL A 211 10.17 -10.84 -5.50
C VAL A 211 11.40 -11.67 -5.16
N ASN A 212 11.91 -11.59 -3.92
CA ASN A 212 13.02 -12.42 -3.46
C ASN A 212 12.65 -13.91 -3.47
N GLU A 213 11.47 -14.28 -2.99
CA GLU A 213 10.97 -15.66 -3.07
C GLU A 213 10.82 -16.14 -4.52
N ALA A 214 10.37 -15.28 -5.44
CA ALA A 214 10.29 -15.60 -6.85
C ALA A 214 11.66 -15.83 -7.47
N LEU A 215 12.57 -14.90 -7.25
CA LEU A 215 13.91 -14.92 -7.84
C LEU A 215 14.78 -16.06 -7.28
N MET A 216 14.68 -16.34 -5.98
CA MET A 216 15.58 -17.27 -5.30
C MET A 216 14.97 -18.67 -5.10
N GLN A 217 13.64 -18.79 -5.15
CA GLN A 217 12.93 -20.04 -4.85
C GLN A 217 11.91 -20.42 -5.94
N GLY A 218 11.72 -19.61 -6.98
CA GLY A 218 10.79 -19.89 -8.08
C GLY A 218 9.31 -19.77 -7.69
N ARG A 219 8.98 -19.06 -6.60
CA ARG A 219 7.59 -18.86 -6.16
C ARG A 219 6.91 -17.74 -6.96
N PRO A 220 5.64 -17.86 -7.35
CA PRO A 220 4.95 -16.75 -8.00
C PRO A 220 4.72 -15.54 -7.06
N VAL A 221 4.81 -14.34 -7.62
CA VAL A 221 4.52 -13.05 -6.95
C VAL A 221 3.02 -12.75 -7.00
N LEU A 222 2.48 -12.11 -5.96
CA LEU A 222 1.08 -11.66 -5.88
C LEU A 222 0.05 -12.76 -6.17
N GLN A 223 0.33 -13.97 -5.68
CA GLN A 223 -0.61 -15.08 -5.78
C GLN A 223 -1.90 -14.78 -5.02
N GLN A 224 -3.01 -15.24 -5.58
CA GLN A 224 -4.27 -15.22 -4.86
C GLN A 224 -4.15 -16.08 -3.60
N PRO A 225 -4.59 -15.56 -2.44
CA PRO A 225 -4.44 -16.27 -1.19
C PRO A 225 -5.35 -17.49 -1.14
N ALA A 226 -4.78 -18.62 -0.76
CA ALA A 226 -5.51 -19.88 -0.60
C ALA A 226 -6.13 -19.97 0.81
N TYR A 227 -7.37 -19.51 0.95
CA TYR A 227 -8.18 -19.72 2.16
C TYR A 227 -9.21 -20.82 1.93
N PRO A 228 -9.78 -21.48 2.96
CA PRO A 228 -10.90 -22.41 2.79
C PRO A 228 -12.10 -21.76 2.08
N GLU A 229 -12.86 -22.57 1.34
CA GLU A 229 -14.11 -22.10 0.72
C GLU A 229 -15.12 -21.75 1.82
N PRO A 230 -15.83 -20.61 1.70
CA PRO A 230 -16.84 -20.24 2.67
C PRO A 230 -18.04 -21.18 2.61
N SER A 231 -18.84 -21.18 3.67
CA SER A 231 -20.15 -21.83 3.66
C SER A 231 -21.01 -21.29 2.51
N LYS A 232 -21.82 -22.17 1.90
CA LYS A 232 -22.80 -21.78 0.86
C LYS A 232 -24.00 -21.02 1.44
N ALA A 233 -24.13 -20.95 2.77
CA ALA A 233 -25.18 -20.18 3.42
C ALA A 233 -24.97 -18.68 3.18
N ALA A 234 -26.03 -17.99 2.76
CA ALA A 234 -26.03 -16.54 2.54
C ALA A 234 -25.73 -15.75 3.82
N MET A 235 -26.03 -16.32 4.98
CA MET A 235 -25.70 -15.79 6.29
C MET A 235 -25.20 -16.94 7.18
N ASP A 236 -24.20 -16.66 8.02
CA ASP A 236 -23.73 -17.56 9.06
C ASP A 236 -23.44 -16.78 10.35
N SER A 237 -23.61 -17.44 11.50
CA SER A 237 -23.43 -16.86 12.82
C SER A 237 -22.61 -17.80 13.71
N TYR A 238 -21.53 -17.29 14.27
CA TYR A 238 -20.81 -17.95 15.35
C TYR A 238 -21.15 -17.31 16.70
N ASN A 239 -21.32 -18.15 17.72
CA ASN A 239 -21.52 -17.73 19.11
C ASN A 239 -22.57 -16.59 19.25
N PRO A 240 -23.78 -16.77 18.69
CA PRO A 240 -24.74 -15.67 18.48
C PRO A 240 -25.29 -15.05 19.77
N GLU A 241 -25.05 -15.65 20.93
CA GLU A 241 -25.53 -15.14 22.22
C GLU A 241 -24.47 -14.30 22.95
N ALA A 242 -23.27 -14.12 22.37
CA ALA A 242 -22.21 -13.36 23.04
C ALA A 242 -22.60 -11.88 23.19
N PRO A 243 -22.16 -11.21 24.27
CA PRO A 243 -22.53 -9.81 24.50
C PRO A 243 -21.90 -8.83 23.51
N ILE A 244 -20.80 -9.20 22.85
CA ILE A 244 -20.14 -8.37 21.83
C ILE A 244 -20.18 -9.14 20.52
N ALA A 245 -20.72 -8.50 19.48
CA ALA A 245 -20.83 -9.06 18.14
C ALA A 245 -20.03 -8.27 17.12
N PHE A 246 -19.32 -9.00 16.26
CA PHE A 246 -18.76 -8.46 15.04
C PHE A 246 -19.64 -8.84 13.85
N LEU A 247 -19.78 -7.90 12.91
CA LEU A 247 -20.67 -8.03 11.77
C LEU A 247 -19.93 -7.60 10.50
N THR A 248 -20.03 -8.41 9.45
CA THR A 248 -19.51 -8.07 8.14
C THR A 248 -20.48 -8.48 7.03
N LEU A 249 -20.34 -7.85 5.87
CA LEU A 249 -20.95 -8.28 4.63
C LEU A 249 -19.93 -8.24 3.50
N TYR A 250 -19.96 -9.27 2.69
CA TYR A 250 -19.32 -9.25 1.38
C TYR A 250 -20.22 -9.95 0.36
N THR A 251 -19.94 -9.75 -0.92
CA THR A 251 -20.66 -10.37 -2.03
C THR A 251 -19.66 -11.12 -2.92
N PRO A 252 -20.12 -12.00 -3.83
CA PRO A 252 -19.22 -12.88 -4.59
C PRO A 252 -18.08 -12.17 -5.35
N HIS A 253 -18.31 -10.95 -5.84
CA HIS A 253 -17.31 -10.21 -6.61
C HIS A 253 -16.08 -9.76 -5.81
N ILE A 254 -16.16 -9.76 -4.47
CA ILE A 254 -15.05 -9.39 -3.57
C ILE A 254 -14.59 -10.55 -2.68
N GLN A 255 -15.04 -11.77 -2.97
CA GLN A 255 -14.80 -12.94 -2.10
C GLN A 255 -13.32 -13.25 -1.87
N THR A 256 -12.43 -12.88 -2.80
CA THR A 256 -10.99 -13.21 -2.75
C THR A 256 -10.33 -12.66 -1.49
N TYR A 257 -10.48 -11.37 -1.21
CA TYR A 257 -9.93 -10.75 -0.01
C TYR A 257 -10.89 -10.91 1.19
N ALA A 258 -12.21 -10.96 0.96
CA ALA A 258 -13.18 -11.11 2.04
C ALA A 258 -13.01 -12.44 2.80
N ARG A 259 -12.59 -13.51 2.12
CA ARG A 259 -12.25 -14.79 2.78
C ARG A 259 -11.08 -14.67 3.74
N VAL A 260 -10.10 -13.81 3.45
CA VAL A 260 -9.00 -13.53 4.36
C VAL A 260 -9.54 -12.91 5.65
N SER A 261 -10.35 -11.85 5.50
CA SER A 261 -11.00 -11.17 6.62
C SER A 261 -11.90 -12.11 7.42
N GLU A 262 -12.75 -12.89 6.76
CA GLU A 262 -13.68 -13.80 7.42
C GLU A 262 -12.96 -14.79 8.35
N HIS A 263 -11.90 -15.45 7.85
CA HIS A 263 -11.13 -16.39 8.67
C HIS A 263 -10.36 -15.69 9.79
N ASN A 264 -9.80 -14.51 9.52
CA ASN A 264 -9.09 -13.72 10.52
C ASN A 264 -10.00 -13.26 11.66
N VAL A 265 -11.16 -12.67 11.34
CA VAL A 265 -12.13 -12.15 12.30
C VAL A 265 -12.79 -13.30 13.06
N ARG A 266 -13.11 -14.41 12.37
CA ARG A 266 -13.59 -15.64 13.01
C ARG A 266 -12.63 -16.11 14.10
N ARG A 267 -11.34 -16.22 13.80
CA ARG A 267 -10.30 -16.63 14.76
C ARG A 267 -10.18 -15.67 15.93
N TYR A 268 -10.29 -14.35 15.69
CA TYR A 268 -10.32 -13.35 16.74
C TYR A 268 -11.53 -13.55 17.67
N CYS A 269 -12.72 -13.77 17.11
CA CYS A 269 -13.94 -14.01 17.87
C CYS A 269 -13.88 -15.31 18.68
N GLU A 270 -13.31 -16.39 18.13
CA GLU A 270 -13.09 -17.65 18.86
C GLU A 270 -12.19 -17.45 20.07
N ARG A 271 -11.10 -16.69 19.92
CA ARG A 271 -10.11 -16.48 20.99
C ARG A 271 -10.69 -15.75 22.20
N HIS A 272 -11.62 -14.83 21.97
CA HIS A 272 -12.13 -13.94 23.02
C HIS A 272 -13.59 -14.21 23.40
N GLY A 273 -14.25 -15.17 22.75
CA GLY A 273 -15.64 -15.52 23.03
C GLY A 273 -16.65 -14.50 22.52
N TYR A 274 -16.36 -13.81 21.42
CA TYR A 274 -17.28 -12.87 20.78
C TYR A 274 -18.20 -13.57 19.77
N ALA A 275 -19.31 -12.91 19.41
CA ALA A 275 -20.18 -13.33 18.32
C ALA A 275 -19.60 -12.85 16.98
N TYR A 276 -19.85 -13.60 15.91
CA TYR A 276 -19.50 -13.17 14.56
C TYR A 276 -20.62 -13.51 13.57
N HIS A 277 -21.16 -12.49 12.92
CA HIS A 277 -22.20 -12.60 11.91
C HIS A 277 -21.62 -12.23 10.53
N VAL A 278 -21.77 -13.14 9.58
CA VAL A 278 -21.22 -12.99 8.22
C VAL A 278 -22.34 -13.08 7.22
N TYR A 279 -22.51 -12.02 6.43
CA TYR A 279 -23.39 -11.99 5.27
C TYR A 279 -22.54 -12.15 4.01
N ARG A 280 -22.86 -13.14 3.17
CA ARG A 280 -22.16 -13.44 1.92
C ARG A 280 -22.93 -13.02 0.67
N ASP A 281 -24.08 -12.39 0.90
CA ASP A 281 -24.87 -11.69 -0.10
C ASP A 281 -25.72 -10.61 0.58
N ILE A 282 -26.31 -9.73 -0.23
CA ILE A 282 -27.28 -8.73 0.22
C ILE A 282 -28.57 -9.45 0.62
N PRO A 283 -29.12 -9.23 1.83
CA PRO A 283 -30.38 -9.83 2.23
C PRO A 283 -31.52 -9.50 1.26
N GLU A 284 -32.29 -10.52 0.88
CA GLU A 284 -33.40 -10.38 -0.09
C GLU A 284 -34.41 -9.29 0.31
N SER A 285 -34.60 -9.07 1.61
CA SER A 285 -35.50 -8.06 2.17
C SER A 285 -35.16 -6.61 1.81
N ILE A 286 -33.91 -6.33 1.40
CA ILE A 286 -33.52 -4.99 0.96
C ILE A 286 -33.92 -4.71 -0.49
N GLY A 287 -34.06 -5.77 -1.29
CA GLY A 287 -34.32 -5.67 -2.73
C GLY A 287 -33.06 -5.42 -3.57
N PRO A 288 -33.22 -5.40 -4.91
CA PRO A 288 -32.10 -5.25 -5.84
C PRO A 288 -31.59 -3.80 -5.91
N ASN A 289 -30.44 -3.59 -6.54
CA ASN A 289 -29.86 -2.27 -6.89
C ASN A 289 -29.32 -1.44 -5.73
N ILE A 290 -29.00 -2.07 -4.60
CA ILE A 290 -28.20 -1.45 -3.54
C ILE A 290 -26.84 -2.13 -3.46
N ASN A 291 -25.77 -1.37 -3.26
CA ASN A 291 -24.47 -1.93 -2.95
C ASN A 291 -24.40 -2.27 -1.44
N GLY A 292 -23.70 -3.35 -1.10
CA GLY A 292 -23.57 -3.82 0.28
C GLY A 292 -23.02 -2.79 1.27
N SER A 293 -22.23 -1.80 0.81
CA SER A 293 -21.73 -0.72 1.68
C SER A 293 -22.84 0.17 2.25
N TRP A 294 -24.01 0.23 1.61
CA TRP A 294 -25.12 1.11 2.03
C TRP A 294 -26.01 0.53 3.12
N ILE A 295 -25.90 -0.77 3.42
CA ILE A 295 -26.85 -1.44 4.33
C ILE A 295 -26.25 -1.72 5.71
N ARG A 296 -25.06 -1.17 6.00
CA ARG A 296 -24.33 -1.36 7.26
C ARG A 296 -25.17 -1.00 8.47
N SER A 297 -25.75 0.21 8.49
CA SER A 297 -26.58 0.68 9.60
C SER A 297 -27.84 -0.18 9.80
N TRP A 298 -28.49 -0.58 8.70
CA TRP A 298 -29.63 -1.48 8.74
C TRP A 298 -29.27 -2.84 9.33
N LEU A 299 -28.15 -3.43 8.90
CA LEU A 299 -27.65 -4.72 9.39
C LEU A 299 -27.28 -4.65 10.87
N ILE A 300 -26.57 -3.61 11.31
CA ILE A 300 -26.25 -3.40 12.73
C ILE A 300 -27.54 -3.35 13.56
N ASN A 301 -28.56 -2.64 13.07
CA ASN A 301 -29.83 -2.51 13.78
C ASN A 301 -30.58 -3.85 13.93
N GLN A 302 -30.44 -4.78 12.96
CA GLN A 302 -31.04 -6.12 13.08
C GLN A 302 -30.45 -6.94 14.24
N HIS A 303 -29.19 -6.69 14.60
CA HIS A 303 -28.49 -7.42 15.66
C HIS A 303 -28.46 -6.68 16.99
N LEU A 304 -28.70 -5.36 17.00
CA LEU A 304 -28.47 -4.51 18.18
C LEU A 304 -29.20 -5.01 19.44
N ALA A 305 -30.45 -5.46 19.31
CA ALA A 305 -31.24 -5.92 20.45
C ALA A 305 -30.72 -7.20 21.12
N HIS A 306 -29.90 -7.99 20.41
CA HIS A 306 -29.41 -9.30 20.85
C HIS A 306 -28.06 -9.24 21.56
N HIS A 307 -27.34 -8.12 21.44
CA HIS A 307 -26.00 -7.96 22.00
C HIS A 307 -25.94 -6.72 22.90
N ALA A 308 -24.90 -6.64 23.74
CA ALA A 308 -24.56 -5.39 24.43
C ALA A 308 -23.88 -4.41 23.47
N TRP A 309 -23.12 -4.94 22.51
CA TRP A 309 -22.43 -4.18 21.45
C TRP A 309 -22.50 -4.91 20.11
N VAL A 310 -22.73 -4.17 19.04
CA VAL A 310 -22.59 -4.64 17.66
C VAL A 310 -21.58 -3.76 16.94
N ILE A 311 -20.56 -4.37 16.35
CA ILE A 311 -19.42 -3.70 15.71
C ILE A 311 -19.35 -4.17 14.26
N TRP A 312 -19.51 -3.22 13.34
CA TRP A 312 -19.26 -3.43 11.93
C TRP A 312 -17.77 -3.46 11.62
N VAL A 313 -17.37 -4.40 10.77
CA VAL A 313 -16.02 -4.53 10.22
C VAL A 313 -16.12 -4.80 8.72
N ASP A 314 -15.56 -3.90 7.92
CA ASP A 314 -15.48 -4.08 6.47
C ASP A 314 -14.69 -5.34 6.09
N ALA A 315 -15.06 -5.94 4.96
CA ALA A 315 -14.47 -7.18 4.46
C ALA A 315 -12.99 -7.05 4.05
N ASP A 316 -12.47 -5.82 3.96
CA ASP A 316 -11.06 -5.49 3.76
C ASP A 316 -10.38 -5.01 5.05
N ALA A 317 -10.86 -5.45 6.22
CA ALA A 317 -10.19 -5.27 7.50
C ALA A 317 -9.85 -6.61 8.18
N ILE A 318 -8.77 -6.61 8.98
CA ILE A 318 -8.33 -7.78 9.75
C ILE A 318 -7.92 -7.37 11.17
N PHE A 319 -8.15 -8.23 12.16
CA PHE A 319 -7.50 -8.15 13.46
C PHE A 319 -6.04 -8.61 13.35
N TYR A 320 -5.11 -7.67 13.52
CA TYR A 320 -3.68 -7.92 13.37
C TYR A 320 -3.05 -8.41 14.67
N ASN A 321 -3.31 -7.75 15.80
CA ASN A 321 -2.95 -8.29 17.10
C ASN A 321 -4.12 -9.11 17.66
N GLN A 322 -4.10 -10.40 17.35
CA GLN A 322 -5.16 -11.35 17.74
C GLN A 322 -5.29 -11.47 19.28
N ALA A 323 -4.28 -11.07 20.05
CA ALA A 323 -4.26 -11.20 21.51
C ALA A 323 -4.95 -10.03 22.23
N ARG A 324 -5.02 -8.87 21.58
CA ARG A 324 -5.59 -7.66 22.19
C ARG A 324 -7.12 -7.73 22.20
N ARG A 325 -7.68 -7.50 23.37
CA ARG A 325 -9.13 -7.45 23.61
C ARG A 325 -9.72 -6.12 23.17
N ILE A 326 -10.98 -6.13 22.71
CA ILE A 326 -11.70 -4.94 22.24
C ILE A 326 -12.31 -4.14 23.40
N GLU A 327 -12.64 -4.79 24.52
CA GLU A 327 -13.37 -4.22 25.65
C GLU A 327 -12.76 -2.92 26.22
N PRO A 328 -11.43 -2.76 26.32
CA PRO A 328 -10.84 -1.50 26.77
C PRO A 328 -11.22 -0.30 25.87
N LEU A 329 -11.53 -0.54 24.58
CA LEU A 329 -11.99 0.50 23.67
C LEU A 329 -13.50 0.78 23.77
N LEU A 330 -14.25 -0.05 24.49
CA LEU A 330 -15.71 0.06 24.67
C LEU A 330 -16.09 0.64 26.03
N GLU A 331 -15.20 0.58 27.01
CA GLU A 331 -15.47 0.99 28.39
C GLU A 331 -15.86 2.47 28.47
N GLY A 332 -16.98 2.75 29.16
CA GLY A 332 -17.50 4.11 29.33
C GLY A 332 -18.07 4.76 28.07
N ARG A 333 -18.24 4.01 26.97
CA ARG A 333 -18.72 4.52 25.68
C ARG A 333 -20.06 3.91 25.29
N ASP A 334 -20.75 4.60 24.39
CA ASP A 334 -21.93 4.08 23.69
C ASP A 334 -21.70 3.96 22.17
N LEU A 335 -20.62 4.56 21.66
CA LEU A 335 -20.19 4.49 20.26
C LEU A 335 -18.71 4.10 20.20
N LEU A 336 -18.35 3.32 19.19
CA LEU A 336 -16.98 3.02 18.80
C LEU A 336 -16.78 3.59 17.39
N LEU A 337 -16.19 4.77 17.29
CA LEU A 337 -15.86 5.42 16.02
C LEU A 337 -14.35 5.65 15.96
N ALA A 338 -13.78 5.67 14.76
CA ALA A 338 -12.35 5.89 14.56
C ALA A 338 -12.08 6.94 13.49
N LYS A 339 -11.09 7.79 13.73
CA LYS A 339 -10.70 8.87 12.83
C LYS A 339 -10.29 8.31 11.46
N ASP A 340 -10.86 8.86 10.40
CA ASP A 340 -10.44 8.57 9.02
C ASP A 340 -9.04 9.11 8.77
N ILE A 341 -8.21 8.42 7.98
CA ILE A 341 -6.89 8.96 7.63
C ILE A 341 -6.97 10.17 6.68
N GLY A 342 -8.06 10.29 5.92
CA GLY A 342 -8.33 11.41 5.03
C GLY A 342 -9.08 12.56 5.71
N GLY A 343 -9.85 13.28 4.89
CA GLY A 343 -10.57 14.49 5.28
C GLY A 343 -11.82 14.27 6.14
N TRP A 344 -12.27 13.02 6.33
CA TRP A 344 -13.46 12.73 7.12
C TRP A 344 -13.17 12.72 8.63
N GLN A 345 -14.17 13.00 9.44
CA GLN A 345 -14.01 12.99 10.90
C GLN A 345 -13.97 11.57 11.46
N PHE A 346 -14.68 10.62 10.84
CA PHE A 346 -14.53 9.20 11.13
C PHE A 346 -14.71 8.36 9.85
N ASN A 347 -14.21 7.12 9.91
CA ASN A 347 -14.33 6.14 8.84
C ASN A 347 -15.37 5.05 9.20
N SER A 348 -16.35 4.80 8.33
CA SER A 348 -17.47 3.87 8.61
C SER A 348 -17.15 2.40 8.32
N GLY A 349 -15.94 2.08 7.86
CA GLY A 349 -15.52 0.69 7.67
C GLY A 349 -15.25 -0.06 8.97
N VAL A 350 -15.10 0.67 10.09
CA VAL A 350 -15.18 0.10 11.43
C VAL A 350 -15.98 1.05 12.32
N MET A 351 -17.15 0.60 12.77
CA MET A 351 -18.00 1.37 13.67
C MET A 351 -18.81 0.46 14.57
N GLY A 352 -18.98 0.83 15.84
CA GLY A 352 -19.71 0.04 16.82
C GLY A 352 -20.75 0.86 17.59
N PHE A 353 -21.83 0.18 17.94
CA PHE A 353 -22.96 0.76 18.66
C PHE A 353 -23.29 -0.12 19.86
N ARG A 354 -23.36 0.50 21.04
CA ARG A 354 -23.90 -0.15 22.22
C ARG A 354 -25.42 -0.28 22.08
N ASN A 355 -25.99 -1.35 22.60
CA ASN A 355 -27.43 -1.52 22.67
C ASN A 355 -28.04 -0.54 23.68
N THR A 356 -28.49 0.60 23.15
CA THR A 356 -29.23 1.63 23.89
C THR A 356 -30.38 2.13 23.03
N PRO A 357 -31.49 2.62 23.63
CA PRO A 357 -32.58 3.22 22.87
C PRO A 357 -32.15 4.42 22.02
N ALA A 358 -31.11 5.16 22.45
CA ALA A 358 -30.56 6.27 21.68
C ALA A 358 -29.87 5.79 20.41
N ASN A 359 -29.04 4.75 20.50
CA ASN A 359 -28.34 4.20 19.34
C ASN A 359 -29.28 3.51 18.35
N ALA A 360 -30.33 2.83 18.83
CA ALA A 360 -31.36 2.28 17.94
C ALA A 360 -32.01 3.38 17.08
N ARG A 361 -32.43 4.50 17.70
CA ARG A 361 -32.99 5.66 16.98
C ARG A 361 -31.97 6.31 16.04
N LEU A 362 -30.69 6.35 16.44
CA LEU A 362 -29.62 6.89 15.60
C LEU A 362 -29.44 6.04 14.33
N LEU A 363 -29.39 4.71 14.46
CA LEU A 363 -29.30 3.79 13.33
C LEU A 363 -30.51 3.90 12.40
N ASP A 364 -31.72 4.01 12.95
CA ASP A 364 -32.95 4.25 12.17
C ASP A 364 -32.85 5.54 11.36
N ARG A 365 -32.34 6.64 11.96
CA ARG A 365 -32.16 7.93 11.25
C ARG A 365 -31.09 7.88 10.17
N ILE A 366 -29.97 7.18 10.42
CA ILE A 366 -28.95 6.95 9.40
C ILE A 366 -29.58 6.17 8.22
N TRP A 367 -30.33 5.12 8.52
CA TRP A 367 -31.00 4.32 7.50
C TRP A 367 -32.06 5.11 6.72
N GLU A 368 -32.85 5.95 7.40
CA GLU A 368 -33.82 6.86 6.77
C GLU A 368 -33.12 7.85 5.80
N ARG A 369 -32.00 8.46 6.22
CA ARG A 369 -31.17 9.32 5.36
C ARG A 369 -30.69 8.58 4.12
N ILE A 370 -30.18 7.37 4.28
CA ILE A 370 -29.73 6.50 3.17
C ILE A 370 -30.91 6.12 2.25
N GLY A 371 -32.09 5.89 2.83
CA GLY A 371 -33.32 5.60 2.10
C GLY A 371 -33.67 6.68 1.08
N GLY A 372 -33.42 7.95 1.42
CA GLY A 372 -33.64 9.12 0.55
C GLY A 372 -32.62 9.31 -0.58
N VAL A 373 -31.53 8.54 -0.63
CA VAL A 373 -30.47 8.68 -1.65
C VAL A 373 -30.89 8.02 -2.96
N ALA A 374 -30.73 8.71 -4.09
CA ALA A 374 -31.20 8.22 -5.39
C ALA A 374 -30.34 7.07 -5.97
N ASP A 375 -29.02 7.23 -6.04
CA ASP A 375 -28.11 6.21 -6.59
C ASP A 375 -27.29 5.56 -5.47
N LYS A 376 -27.51 4.25 -5.30
CA LYS A 376 -26.80 3.40 -4.33
C LYS A 376 -26.11 2.21 -5.00
N SER A 377 -25.89 2.29 -6.32
CA SER A 377 -25.37 1.16 -7.12
C SER A 377 -23.88 0.87 -6.89
N GLY A 378 -23.10 1.88 -6.55
CA GLY A 378 -21.67 1.77 -6.24
C GLY A 378 -21.34 2.20 -4.81
N VAL A 379 -20.11 1.90 -4.39
CA VAL A 379 -19.57 2.29 -3.07
C VAL A 379 -19.49 3.81 -2.91
N TYR A 380 -19.13 4.53 -3.98
CA TYR A 380 -18.97 5.99 -4.00
C TYR A 380 -20.09 6.72 -4.76
N SER A 381 -21.12 6.00 -5.23
CA SER A 381 -22.32 6.62 -5.81
C SER A 381 -22.89 7.64 -4.84
N SER A 382 -23.34 8.80 -5.30
CA SER A 382 -23.91 9.83 -4.42
C SER A 382 -23.05 10.15 -3.16
N GLN A 383 -21.72 10.14 -3.27
CA GLN A 383 -20.74 10.34 -2.17
C GLN A 383 -20.54 9.15 -1.20
N GLY A 384 -21.32 8.08 -1.32
CA GLY A 384 -21.18 6.87 -0.50
C GLY A 384 -21.87 6.93 0.88
N ASP A 385 -22.00 5.78 1.55
CA ASP A 385 -22.68 5.64 2.85
C ASP A 385 -21.95 6.42 3.97
N GLN A 386 -20.62 6.47 3.91
CA GLN A 386 -19.80 7.16 4.91
C GLN A 386 -20.16 8.64 4.99
N TYR A 387 -20.42 9.29 3.83
CA TYR A 387 -20.81 10.69 3.77
C TYR A 387 -22.08 10.95 4.59
N TYR A 388 -23.16 10.22 4.27
CA TYR A 388 -24.45 10.41 4.91
C TYR A 388 -24.45 10.02 6.39
N THR A 389 -23.66 9.01 6.76
CA THR A 389 -23.46 8.64 8.16
C THR A 389 -22.73 9.74 8.93
N ASN A 390 -21.71 10.36 8.33
CA ASN A 390 -21.03 11.54 8.90
C ASN A 390 -21.99 12.72 9.05
N GLU A 391 -22.87 12.98 8.08
CA GLU A 391 -23.85 14.07 8.19
C GLU A 391 -24.78 13.87 9.38
N VAL A 392 -25.40 12.69 9.52
CA VAL A 392 -26.33 12.41 10.62
C VAL A 392 -25.62 12.47 11.98
N LEU A 393 -24.41 11.93 12.11
CA LEU A 393 -23.65 12.02 13.36
C LEU A 393 -23.27 13.47 13.69
N THR A 394 -22.96 14.28 12.67
CA THR A 394 -22.64 15.71 12.85
C THR A 394 -23.87 16.47 13.34
N GLU A 395 -25.03 16.22 12.73
CA GLU A 395 -26.31 16.81 13.13
C GLU A 395 -26.68 16.47 14.58
N GLU A 396 -26.32 15.28 15.05
CA GLU A 396 -26.51 14.83 16.44
C GLU A 396 -25.43 15.32 17.41
N GLY A 397 -24.42 16.05 16.93
CA GLY A 397 -23.30 16.50 17.76
C GLY A 397 -22.40 15.37 18.26
N LEU A 398 -22.40 14.22 17.58
CA LEU A 398 -21.63 13.02 17.95
C LEU A 398 -20.26 12.94 17.29
N VAL A 399 -19.91 13.94 16.47
CA VAL A 399 -18.62 14.06 15.79
C VAL A 399 -17.72 14.99 16.61
N ALA A 400 -17.19 14.48 17.71
CA ALA A 400 -16.29 15.19 18.61
C ALA A 400 -15.28 14.24 19.26
N GLU A 401 -14.19 14.80 19.81
CA GLU A 401 -13.09 14.07 20.45
C GLU A 401 -13.55 12.99 21.47
N PRO A 402 -14.57 13.21 22.31
CA PRO A 402 -15.01 12.17 23.26
C PRO A 402 -15.53 10.89 22.59
N HIS A 403 -15.99 11.00 21.33
CA HIS A 403 -16.69 9.93 20.62
C HIS A 403 -15.85 9.25 19.53
N ILE A 404 -14.72 9.84 19.13
CA ILE A 404 -13.90 9.36 18.02
C ILE A 404 -12.50 9.00 18.54
N LEU A 405 -12.14 7.72 18.42
CA LEU A 405 -10.79 7.23 18.69
C LEU A 405 -9.84 7.65 17.58
N ASP A 406 -8.55 7.75 17.92
CA ASP A 406 -7.49 7.94 16.93
C ASP A 406 -7.35 6.71 16.01
N ASN A 407 -6.69 6.91 14.87
CA ASN A 407 -6.50 5.89 13.84
C ASN A 407 -5.42 4.83 14.19
N LEU A 408 -4.80 4.88 15.37
CA LEU A 408 -3.88 3.84 15.87
C LEU A 408 -4.57 2.91 16.88
N SER A 409 -5.63 3.39 17.54
CA SER A 409 -6.43 2.61 18.49
C SER A 409 -7.27 1.52 17.80
N ILE A 410 -7.96 1.88 16.71
CA ILE A 410 -8.71 0.96 15.84
C ILE A 410 -8.85 1.57 14.45
N ASN A 411 -9.16 0.76 13.44
CA ASN A 411 -9.30 1.20 12.04
C ASN A 411 -7.97 1.74 11.47
N THR A 412 -6.86 1.06 11.80
CA THR A 412 -5.52 1.52 11.45
C THR A 412 -5.20 1.21 9.99
N PRO A 413 -4.79 2.20 9.17
CA PRO A 413 -4.36 1.92 7.81
C PRO A 413 -3.03 1.15 7.82
N PRO A 414 -2.78 0.30 6.81
CA PRO A 414 -1.68 -0.67 6.84
C PRO A 414 -0.27 -0.05 6.95
N HIS A 415 -0.08 1.17 6.43
CA HIS A 415 1.20 1.87 6.55
C HIS A 415 1.49 2.44 7.95
N LEU A 416 0.46 2.55 8.82
CA LEU A 416 0.62 2.91 10.23
C LEU A 416 0.66 1.68 11.15
N ALA A 417 0.45 0.48 10.60
CA ALA A 417 0.36 -0.74 11.38
C ALA A 417 1.72 -1.17 11.94
N GLY A 418 1.74 -1.49 13.23
CA GLY A 418 2.85 -2.09 13.96
C GLY A 418 2.39 -3.32 14.75
N ASN A 419 3.30 -3.93 15.52
CA ASN A 419 3.01 -5.17 16.27
C ASN A 419 1.89 -5.00 17.31
N GLU A 420 1.68 -3.78 17.81
CA GLU A 420 0.63 -3.47 18.77
C GLU A 420 -0.72 -3.18 18.12
N THR A 421 -0.79 -3.01 16.80
CA THR A 421 -2.03 -2.61 16.12
C THR A 421 -3.12 -3.68 16.28
N LEU A 422 -4.28 -3.28 16.81
CA LEU A 422 -5.40 -4.19 17.02
C LEU A 422 -6.02 -4.63 15.69
N LEU A 423 -6.46 -3.67 14.87
CA LEU A 423 -7.18 -3.91 13.63
C LEU A 423 -6.60 -3.04 12.51
N VAL A 424 -6.32 -3.67 11.38
CA VAL A 424 -5.82 -3.03 10.17
C VAL A 424 -6.90 -3.00 9.10
N HIS A 425 -7.14 -1.84 8.50
CA HIS A 425 -8.13 -1.63 7.44
C HIS A 425 -7.45 -1.22 6.13
N PHE A 426 -7.61 -2.03 5.08
CA PHE A 426 -6.89 -1.94 3.80
C PHE A 426 -7.58 -1.00 2.80
N ILE A 427 -7.75 0.26 3.21
CA ILE A 427 -8.46 1.30 2.47
C ILE A 427 -7.76 1.59 1.13
N ASN A 428 -8.55 1.74 0.05
CA ASN A 428 -8.12 2.21 -1.28
C ASN A 428 -7.08 1.33 -2.02
N LEU A 429 -6.92 0.05 -1.66
CA LEU A 429 -6.01 -0.85 -2.37
C LEU A 429 -6.75 -1.69 -3.43
N GLY A 430 -6.27 -1.79 -4.67
CA GLY A 430 -6.89 -2.65 -5.71
C GLY A 430 -6.41 -4.11 -5.67
N GLU A 431 -7.10 -5.00 -6.40
CA GLU A 431 -6.58 -6.36 -6.65
C GLU A 431 -5.43 -6.36 -7.68
N PRO A 432 -4.45 -7.28 -7.58
CA PRO A 432 -4.33 -8.35 -6.59
C PRO A 432 -3.69 -7.92 -5.25
N TYR A 433 -3.29 -6.65 -5.12
CA TYR A 433 -2.54 -6.17 -3.94
C TYR A 433 -3.33 -6.32 -2.65
N ARG A 434 -4.64 -6.00 -2.67
CA ARG A 434 -5.49 -6.09 -1.48
C ARG A 434 -5.50 -7.50 -0.90
N SER A 435 -5.85 -8.51 -1.70
CA SER A 435 -5.92 -9.89 -1.22
C SER A 435 -4.55 -10.44 -0.80
N ALA A 436 -3.50 -10.21 -1.60
CA ALA A 436 -2.15 -10.66 -1.28
C ALA A 436 -1.61 -10.03 0.01
N TYR A 437 -1.87 -8.73 0.20
CA TYR A 437 -1.37 -8.00 1.36
C TYR A 437 -2.12 -8.32 2.64
N MET A 438 -3.45 -8.42 2.57
CA MET A 438 -4.26 -8.92 3.68
C MET A 438 -3.79 -10.29 4.13
N ALA A 439 -3.54 -11.22 3.19
CA ALA A 439 -3.08 -12.56 3.52
C ALA A 439 -1.68 -12.57 4.13
N ALA A 440 -0.75 -11.75 3.62
CA ALA A 440 0.57 -11.61 4.20
C ALA A 440 0.53 -11.05 5.64
N MET A 441 -0.33 -10.07 5.91
CA MET A 441 -0.52 -9.54 7.26
C MET A 441 -1.26 -10.54 8.17
N ASP A 442 -2.19 -11.34 7.65
CA ASP A 442 -2.82 -12.42 8.42
C ASP A 442 -1.80 -13.45 8.90
N VAL A 443 -0.90 -13.90 8.01
CA VAL A 443 0.17 -14.85 8.37
C VAL A 443 1.06 -14.27 9.49
N ARG A 444 1.31 -12.95 9.47
CA ARG A 444 2.05 -12.26 10.54
C ARG A 444 1.23 -12.16 11.83
N SER A 445 -0.09 -11.89 11.74
CA SER A 445 -1.01 -11.79 12.88
C SER A 445 -1.02 -13.06 13.75
N GLN A 446 -0.83 -14.23 13.13
CA GLN A 446 -0.78 -15.52 13.82
C GLN A 446 0.51 -15.73 14.64
N ARG A 447 1.53 -14.90 14.43
CA ARG A 447 2.82 -14.96 15.12
C ARG A 447 2.90 -13.99 16.31
N ILE A 448 2.00 -13.01 16.36
CA ILE A 448 1.87 -12.05 17.47
C ILE A 448 1.15 -12.78 18.61
N ARG A 449 1.81 -12.88 19.77
CA ARG A 449 1.33 -13.66 20.92
C ARG A 449 0.64 -12.81 21.96
#